data_AF-A0A224Y0I9-F1
#
_entry.id   AF-A0A224Y0I9-F1
#
_cell.length_a   1.000
_cell.length_b   1.000
_cell.length_c   1.000
_cell.angle_alpha   90.00
_cell.angle_beta   90.00
_cell.angle_gamma   90.00
#
_symmetry.space_group_name_H-M   'P 1'
#
loop_
_entity.id
_entity.type
_entity.pdbx_description
1 polymer ?
#
loop_
_entity_poly.entity_id
_entity_poly.type
_entity_poly.pdbx_seq_one_letter_code
_entity_poly.pdbx_strand_id
1 'polypeptide(L)'
;MLLGIICMACASPALLNGTHWFLFVSVLSFIATLIWVFVYLLSIREALTLPINWNLTELFNTGILTILYLIAFIVQLSIWTPTNYRYRSPNIAAGVFGLFNTIAYGFGTYLLFKEWKS
;
A
#
# COMPACT_ATOMS: atom_id res chain seq x y z
N MET A 1 -1.56 -0.17 8.54
CA MET A 1 -2.63 0.86 8.57
C MET A 1 -2.11 2.26 8.89
N LEU A 2 -1.40 2.49 10.00
CA LEU A 2 -0.85 3.81 10.40
C LEU A 2 -0.04 4.52 9.29
N LEU A 3 0.86 3.78 8.63
CA LEU A 3 1.68 4.34 7.56
C LEU A 3 0.87 4.84 6.35
N GLY A 4 -0.24 4.16 6.01
CA GLY A 4 -1.14 4.59 4.94
C GLY A 4 -1.90 5.87 5.28
N ILE A 5 -2.27 6.05 6.55
CA ILE A 5 -2.93 7.28 7.05
C ILE A 5 -1.96 8.47 6.96
N ILE A 6 -0.69 8.26 7.33
CA ILE A 6 0.36 9.28 7.24
C ILE A 6 0.62 9.64 5.75
N CYS A 7 0.65 8.65 4.85
CA CYS A 7 0.77 8.91 3.41
C CYS A 7 -0.37 9.78 2.86
N MET A 8 -1.62 9.51 3.25
CA MET A 8 -2.78 10.31 2.82
C MET A 8 -2.77 11.73 3.40
N ALA A 9 -2.32 11.89 4.65
CA ALA A 9 -2.19 13.20 5.30
C ALA A 9 -1.09 14.05 4.66
N CYS A 10 0.06 13.46 4.32
CA CYS A 10 1.19 14.19 3.73
C CYS A 10 1.01 14.53 2.24
N ALA A 11 0.24 13.74 1.50
CA ALA A 11 -0.01 13.97 0.07
C ALA A 11 -1.20 14.94 -0.20
N SER A 12 -1.88 15.42 0.84
CA SER A 12 -2.96 16.40 0.71
C SER A 12 -2.41 17.83 0.81
N PRO A 13 -2.72 18.75 -0.12
CA PRO A 13 -3.67 18.64 -1.24
C PRO A 13 -3.06 18.09 -2.54
N ALA A 14 -3.89 17.41 -3.33
CA ALA A 14 -3.48 16.74 -4.55
C ALA A 14 -3.43 17.69 -5.75
N LEU A 15 -2.30 18.40 -5.87
CA LEU A 15 -2.12 19.51 -6.82
C LEU A 15 -1.58 19.07 -8.19
N LEU A 16 -0.96 17.89 -8.27
CA LEU A 16 -0.33 17.37 -9.48
C LEU A 16 -0.85 15.96 -9.77
N ASN A 17 -0.88 15.58 -11.05
CA ASN A 17 -1.39 14.27 -11.49
C ASN A 17 -0.68 13.08 -10.78
N GLY A 18 0.61 13.23 -10.46
CA GLY A 18 1.35 12.23 -9.68
C GLY A 18 0.82 12.01 -8.27
N THR A 19 0.30 13.08 -7.66
CA THR A 19 -0.27 13.03 -6.30
C THR A 19 -1.64 12.37 -6.31
N HIS A 20 -2.42 12.51 -7.40
CA HIS A 20 -3.66 11.75 -7.58
C HIS A 20 -3.40 10.24 -7.63
N TRP A 21 -2.39 9.83 -8.39
CA TRP A 21 -1.97 8.42 -8.45
C TRP A 21 -1.52 7.91 -7.07
N PHE A 22 -0.70 8.68 -6.36
CA PHE A 22 -0.21 8.31 -5.03
C PHE A 22 -1.36 8.13 -4.03
N LEU A 23 -2.33 9.06 -4.01
CA LEU A 23 -3.49 8.97 -3.14
C LEU A 23 -4.38 7.78 -3.50
N PHE A 24 -4.60 7.50 -4.79
CA PHE A 24 -5.35 6.33 -5.22
C PHE A 24 -4.75 5.03 -4.68
N VAL A 25 -3.44 4.84 -4.84
CA VAL A 25 -2.73 3.66 -4.32
C VAL A 25 -2.81 3.58 -2.79
N SER A 26 -2.63 4.71 -2.10
CA SER A 26 -2.69 4.76 -0.64
C SER A 26 -4.08 4.36 -0.12
N VAL A 27 -5.15 4.89 -0.71
CA VAL A 27 -6.54 4.57 -0.35
C VAL A 27 -6.87 3.11 -0.68
N LEU A 28 -6.49 2.64 -1.88
CA LEU A 28 -6.73 1.26 -2.29
C LEU A 28 -6.08 0.26 -1.33
N SER A 29 -4.84 0.53 -0.91
CA SER A 29 -4.14 -0.32 0.06
C SER A 29 -4.78 -0.32 1.44
N PHE A 30 -5.34 0.83 1.86
CA PHE A 30 -6.04 0.95 3.12
C PHE A 30 -7.33 0.13 3.12
N ILE A 31 -8.12 0.23 2.05
CA ILE A 31 -9.35 -0.56 1.87
C ILE A 31 -9.01 -2.06 1.80
N ALA A 32 -8.00 -2.43 1.02
CA ALA A 32 -7.60 -3.84 0.87
C ALA A 32 -7.12 -4.45 2.20
N THR A 33 -6.36 -3.71 3.01
CA THR A 33 -5.93 -4.18 4.34
C THR A 33 -7.08 -4.23 5.34
N LEU A 34 -8.05 -3.30 5.26
CA LEU A 34 -9.28 -3.37 6.07
C LEU A 34 -10.09 -4.63 5.77
N ILE A 35 -10.26 -4.97 4.49
CA ILE A 35 -10.99 -6.18 4.08
C ILE A 35 -10.33 -7.43 4.71
N TRP A 36 -9.00 -7.53 4.67
CA TRP A 36 -8.30 -8.65 5.30
C TRP A 36 -8.51 -8.69 6.82
N VAL A 37 -8.47 -7.55 7.50
CA VAL A 37 -8.78 -7.49 8.95
C VAL A 37 -10.18 -8.04 9.24
N PHE A 38 -11.19 -7.70 8.45
CA PHE A 38 -12.53 -8.27 8.61
C PHE A 38 -12.57 -9.78 8.35
N VAL A 39 -11.85 -10.27 7.32
CA VAL A 39 -11.75 -11.70 7.02
C VAL A 39 -11.14 -12.48 8.19
N TYR A 40 -10.11 -11.92 8.83
CA TYR A 40 -9.48 -12.52 10.01
C TYR A 40 -10.35 -12.43 11.27
N LEU A 41 -10.97 -11.28 11.55
CA LEU A 41 -11.80 -11.09 12.75
C LEU A 41 -13.06 -11.96 12.77
N LEU A 42 -13.65 -12.20 11.60
CA LEU A 42 -14.85 -13.01 11.46
C LEU A 42 -14.54 -14.51 11.33
N SER A 43 -13.26 -14.92 11.44
CA SER A 43 -12.79 -16.29 11.20
C SER A 43 -13.39 -16.91 9.92
N ILE A 44 -13.59 -16.10 8.87
CA ILE A 44 -14.23 -16.55 7.61
C ILE A 44 -13.44 -17.70 6.98
N ARG A 45 -12.13 -17.73 7.21
CA ARG A 45 -11.23 -18.82 6.79
C ARG A 45 -11.63 -20.18 7.39
N GLU A 46 -12.22 -20.20 8.59
CA GLU A 46 -12.68 -21.41 9.29
C GLU A 46 -14.16 -21.71 9.01
N ALA A 47 -14.98 -20.66 8.88
CA ALA A 47 -16.42 -20.80 8.66
C ALA A 47 -16.79 -21.16 7.20
N LEU A 48 -15.93 -20.82 6.23
CA LEU A 48 -16.22 -21.00 4.81
C LEU A 48 -15.32 -22.11 4.22
N THR A 49 -15.85 -23.33 4.17
CA THR A 49 -15.20 -24.53 3.62
C THR A 49 -15.14 -24.53 2.09
N LEU A 50 -14.68 -23.43 1.48
CA LEU A 50 -14.39 -23.37 0.05
C LEU A 50 -12.98 -23.92 -0.19
N PRO A 51 -12.75 -24.69 -1.26
CA PRO A 51 -11.43 -25.21 -1.64
C PRO A 51 -10.55 -24.12 -2.28
N ILE A 52 -10.49 -22.93 -1.66
CA ILE A 52 -9.70 -21.79 -2.12
C ILE A 52 -8.47 -21.69 -1.21
N ASN A 53 -7.29 -21.59 -1.81
CA ASN A 53 -6.05 -21.32 -1.09
C ASN A 53 -6.05 -19.86 -0.61
N TRP A 54 -6.66 -19.59 0.54
CA TRP A 54 -6.76 -18.27 1.16
C TRP A 54 -5.39 -17.59 1.29
N ASN A 55 -4.34 -18.37 1.57
CA ASN A 55 -2.96 -17.88 1.68
C ASN A 55 -2.41 -17.35 0.34
N LEU A 56 -2.77 -18.01 -0.77
CA LEU A 56 -2.36 -17.59 -2.12
C LEU A 56 -3.06 -16.30 -2.52
N THR A 57 -4.36 -16.16 -2.21
CA THR A 57 -5.12 -14.94 -2.49
C THR A 57 -4.58 -13.75 -1.72
N GLU A 58 -4.20 -13.94 -0.46
CA GLU A 58 -3.56 -12.90 0.35
C GLU A 58 -2.19 -12.51 -0.18
N LEU A 59 -1.39 -13.50 -0.58
CA LEU A 59 -0.08 -13.26 -1.20
C LEU A 59 -0.20 -12.45 -2.48
N PHE A 60 -1.13 -12.79 -3.39
CA PHE A 60 -1.34 -12.01 -4.61
C PHE A 60 -1.79 -10.59 -4.31
N ASN A 61 -2.73 -10.41 -3.38
CA ASN A 61 -3.21 -9.07 -3.03
C ASN A 61 -2.10 -8.20 -2.42
N THR A 62 -1.34 -8.72 -1.45
CA THR A 62 -0.21 -8.00 -0.83
C THR A 62 0.93 -7.75 -1.83
N GLY A 63 1.19 -8.67 -2.74
CA GLY A 63 2.18 -8.51 -3.81
C GLY A 63 1.81 -7.40 -4.79
N ILE A 64 0.54 -7.36 -5.25
CA ILE A 64 0.04 -6.29 -6.13
C ILE A 64 0.16 -4.93 -5.43
N LEU A 65 -0.23 -4.84 -4.16
CA LEU A 65 -0.10 -3.60 -3.38
C LEU A 65 1.35 -3.15 -3.25
N THR A 66 2.29 -4.09 -3.09
CA THR A 66 3.73 -3.78 -3.04
C THR A 66 4.20 -3.12 -4.33
N ILE A 67 3.84 -3.67 -5.49
CA ILE A 67 4.21 -3.14 -6.81
C ILE A 67 3.57 -1.76 -7.03
N LEU A 68 2.29 -1.60 -6.67
CA LEU A 68 1.59 -0.33 -6.80
C LEU A 68 2.25 0.75 -5.93
N TYR A 69 2.61 0.44 -4.68
CA TYR A 69 3.33 1.38 -3.81
C TYR A 69 4.72 1.72 -4.34
N LEU A 70 5.43 0.74 -4.91
CA LEU A 70 6.73 0.96 -5.55
C LEU A 70 6.61 2.02 -6.66
N ILE A 71 5.63 1.87 -7.55
CA ILE A 71 5.39 2.84 -8.62
C ILE A 71 4.95 4.19 -8.05
N ALA A 72 4.05 4.18 -7.05
CA ALA A 72 3.52 5.39 -6.45
C ALA A 72 4.62 6.27 -5.81
N PHE A 73 5.56 5.70 -5.05
CA PHE A 73 6.62 6.50 -4.44
C PHE A 73 7.58 7.07 -5.48
N ILE A 74 7.91 6.31 -6.53
CA ILE A 74 8.79 6.77 -7.63
C ILE A 74 8.14 7.96 -8.34
N VAL A 75 6.87 7.83 -8.71
CA VAL A 75 6.10 8.89 -9.38
C VAL A 75 6.04 10.15 -8.50
N GLN A 76 5.76 9.99 -7.21
CA GLN A 76 5.68 11.09 -6.26
C GLN A 76 7.02 11.82 -6.11
N LEU A 77 8.14 11.11 -5.95
CA LEU A 77 9.46 11.72 -5.86
C LEU A 77 9.87 12.39 -7.18
N SER A 78 9.62 11.74 -8.32
CA SER A 78 9.98 12.25 -9.65
C SER A 78 9.28 13.57 -9.98
N ILE A 79 8.00 13.70 -9.61
CA ILE A 79 7.20 14.90 -9.93
C ILE A 79 7.50 16.05 -8.97
N TRP A 80 7.73 15.79 -7.69
CA TRP A 80 7.92 16.87 -6.71
C TRP A 80 9.36 17.36 -6.56
N THR A 81 10.37 16.53 -6.87
CA THR A 81 11.79 16.94 -6.83
C THR A 81 12.14 18.16 -7.68
N PRO A 82 11.70 18.26 -8.96
CA PRO A 82 12.04 19.41 -9.80
C PRO A 82 11.19 20.67 -9.52
N THR A 83 10.15 20.57 -8.69
CA THR A 83 9.22 21.68 -8.46
C THR A 83 9.68 22.61 -7.34
N ASN A 84 9.50 23.92 -7.52
CA ASN A 84 9.70 24.95 -6.49
C ASN A 84 8.36 25.43 -5.91
N TYR A 85 7.50 24.48 -5.53
CA TYR A 85 6.17 24.77 -5.00
C TYR A 85 6.17 24.70 -3.46
N ARG A 86 5.31 25.49 -2.78
CA ARG A 86 5.22 25.55 -1.30
C ARG A 86 4.94 24.19 -0.65
N TYR A 87 4.30 23.28 -1.39
CA TYR A 87 3.95 21.93 -0.93
C TYR A 87 5.01 20.87 -1.28
N ARG A 88 6.23 21.25 -1.70
CA ARG A 88 7.30 20.31 -2.06
C ARG A 88 7.69 19.39 -0.90
N SER A 89 8.08 19.98 0.24
CA SER A 89 8.56 19.24 1.42
C SER A 89 7.57 18.17 1.93
N PRO A 90 6.27 18.48 2.13
CA PRO A 90 5.31 17.45 2.57
C PRO A 90 5.10 16.35 1.53
N ASN A 91 5.11 16.67 0.23
CA ASN A 91 4.96 15.66 -0.81
C ASN A 91 6.19 14.76 -0.99
N ILE A 92 7.40 15.29 -0.78
CA ILE A 92 8.62 14.47 -0.72
C ILE A 92 8.57 13.54 0.50
N ALA A 93 8.14 14.05 1.67
CA ALA A 93 7.94 13.21 2.85
C ALA A 93 6.91 12.10 2.59
N ALA A 94 5.81 12.40 1.88
CA ALA A 94 4.83 11.40 1.45
C ALA A 94 5.47 10.30 0.59
N GLY A 95 6.35 10.67 -0.35
CA GLY A 95 7.14 9.70 -1.14
C GLY A 95 8.03 8.81 -0.27
N VAL A 96 8.71 9.37 0.73
CA VAL A 96 9.53 8.59 1.68
C VAL A 96 8.69 7.64 2.52
N PHE A 97 7.52 8.07 3.00
CA PHE A 97 6.57 7.16 3.67
C PHE A 97 6.01 6.10 2.73
N GLY A 98 5.82 6.43 1.45
CA GLY A 98 5.50 5.47 0.39
C GLY A 98 6.55 4.36 0.25
N LEU A 99 7.84 4.73 0.30
CA LEU A 99 8.95 3.77 0.27
C LEU A 99 8.91 2.81 1.48
N PHE A 100 8.69 3.35 2.68
CA PHE A 100 8.55 2.51 3.88
C PHE A 100 7.34 1.57 3.78
N ASN A 101 6.24 2.02 3.18
CA ASN A 101 5.09 1.15 2.87
C ASN A 101 5.49 0.04 1.88
N THR A 102 6.21 0.35 0.80
CA THR A 102 6.69 -0.67 -0.13
C THR A 102 7.52 -1.74 0.57
N ILE A 103 8.43 -1.35 1.46
CA ILE A 103 9.25 -2.30 2.23
C ILE A 103 8.38 -3.13 3.16
N ALA A 104 7.44 -2.51 3.88
CA ALA A 104 6.55 -3.21 4.79
C ALA A 104 5.64 -4.23 4.08
N TYR A 105 5.02 -3.84 2.96
CA TYR A 105 4.21 -4.76 2.16
C TYR A 105 5.06 -5.84 1.50
N GLY A 106 6.25 -5.51 1.00
CA GLY A 106 7.17 -6.48 0.40
C GLY A 106 7.67 -7.52 1.41
N PHE A 107 7.98 -7.10 2.65
CA PHE A 107 8.33 -8.02 3.73
C PHE A 107 7.13 -8.92 4.10
N GLY A 108 5.92 -8.37 4.15
CA GLY A 108 4.69 -9.14 4.33
C GLY A 108 4.53 -10.21 3.25
N THR A 109 4.63 -9.83 1.97
CA THR A 109 4.55 -10.77 0.84
C THR A 109 5.63 -11.84 0.90
N TYR A 110 6.85 -11.51 1.35
CA TYR A 110 7.91 -12.50 1.54
C TYR A 110 7.59 -13.53 2.63
N LEU A 111 7.07 -13.08 3.77
CA LEU A 111 6.64 -13.98 4.85
C LEU A 111 5.52 -14.92 4.38
N LEU A 112 4.50 -14.37 3.73
CA LEU A 112 3.40 -15.13 3.12
C LEU A 112 3.88 -16.14 2.08
N PHE A 113 4.88 -15.78 1.26
CA PHE A 113 5.49 -16.69 0.28
C PHE A 113 6.22 -17.84 0.95
N LYS A 114 6.93 -17.58 2.06
CA LYS A 114 7.61 -18.61 2.83
C LYS A 114 6.62 -19.58 3.46
N GLU A 115 5.51 -19.08 4.01
CA GLU A 115 4.45 -19.92 4.56
C GLU A 115 3.74 -20.77 3.50
N TRP A 116 3.48 -20.22 2.31
CA TRP A 116 2.88 -20.99 1.23
C TRP A 116 3.77 -22.14 0.72
N LYS A 117 5.09 -22.01 0.82
CA LYS A 117 6.05 -23.01 0.36
C LYS A 117 6.39 -24.09 1.42
N SER A 118 6.09 -23.83 2.69
CA SER A 118 6.36 -24.75 3.80
C SER A 118 5.28 -25.82 3.93
#